data_AF-A0A654B3M1-F1
#
_entry.id   AF-A0A654B3M1-F1
#
_cell.length_a   1.000
_cell.length_b   1.000
_cell.length_c   1.000
_cell.angle_alpha   90.00
_cell.angle_beta   90.00
_cell.angle_gamma   90.00
#
_symmetry.space_group_name_H-M   'P 1'
#
loop_
_entity.id
_entity.type
_entity.pdbx_description
1 polymer ?
#
loop_
_entity_poly.entity_id
_entity_poly.type
_entity_poly.pdbx_seq_one_letter_code
_entity_poly.pdbx_strand_id
1 'polypeptide(L)'
;MPESPDQAVAERRYLFEYRHDGAEWGVEIAARSPEEAKRRLQAMTWARFEGEIKASARIPGAGTIHRIVTRCRHLTKRIGL
;
A
#
# COMPACT_ATOMS: atom_id res chain seq x y z
N MET A 1 13.63 22.29 -19.43
CA MET A 1 12.17 22.30 -19.27
C MET A 1 11.89 21.52 -17.98
N PRO A 2 11.64 22.16 -16.84
CA PRO A 2 11.44 21.42 -15.60
C PRO A 2 10.06 20.78 -15.60
N GLU A 3 10.03 19.48 -15.34
CA GLU A 3 8.84 18.72 -15.00
C GLU A 3 8.18 19.32 -13.74
N SER A 4 7.05 20.01 -13.93
CA SER A 4 6.31 20.66 -12.85
C SER A 4 5.80 19.64 -11.83
N PRO A 5 5.87 19.96 -10.52
CA PRO A 5 5.46 19.07 -9.44
C PRO A 5 3.94 18.95 -9.38
N ASP A 6 3.45 17.83 -8.85
CA ASP A 6 2.09 17.75 -8.31
C ASP A 6 0.93 17.67 -9.32
N GLN A 7 0.94 16.66 -10.19
CA GLN A 7 -0.33 16.07 -10.62
C GLN A 7 -0.66 14.97 -9.61
N ALA A 8 -1.26 15.34 -8.48
CA ALA A 8 -1.95 14.41 -7.59
C ALA A 8 -3.15 13.81 -8.36
N VAL A 9 -2.85 12.86 -9.24
CA VAL A 9 -3.82 12.08 -9.99
C VAL A 9 -4.72 11.39 -8.98
N ALA A 10 -5.97 11.88 -8.87
CA ALA A 10 -6.92 11.40 -7.89
C ALA A 10 -7.06 9.87 -7.98
N GLU A 11 -6.49 9.16 -7.01
CA GLU A 11 -6.56 7.71 -6.93
C GLU A 11 -7.99 7.31 -6.57
N ARG A 12 -8.64 6.56 -7.45
CA ARG A 12 -9.97 5.99 -7.23
C ARG A 12 -9.83 4.61 -6.61
N ARG A 13 -10.80 4.19 -5.81
CA ARG A 13 -10.86 2.84 -5.23
C ARG A 13 -11.72 1.93 -6.10
N TYR A 14 -11.17 0.79 -6.47
CA TYR A 14 -11.84 -0.24 -7.25
C TYR A 14 -11.99 -1.50 -6.40
N LEU A 15 -13.22 -1.99 -6.25
CA LEU A 15 -13.53 -3.22 -5.51
C LEU A 15 -13.48 -4.42 -6.46
N PHE A 16 -12.83 -5.49 -6.02
CA PHE A 16 -12.84 -6.79 -6.69
C PHE A 16 -13.36 -7.84 -5.74
N GLU A 17 -14.33 -8.62 -6.21
CA GLU A 17 -14.94 -9.71 -5.45
C GLU A 17 -14.39 -11.05 -5.93
N TYR A 18 -14.17 -11.97 -4.99
CA TYR A 18 -13.71 -13.32 -5.28
C TYR A 18 -14.24 -14.31 -4.26
N ARG A 19 -14.32 -15.59 -4.64
CA ARG A 19 -14.76 -16.68 -3.76
C ARG A 19 -13.56 -17.48 -3.27
N HIS A 20 -13.49 -17.72 -1.97
CA HIS A 20 -12.47 -18.54 -1.34
C HIS A 20 -13.07 -19.25 -0.12
N ASP A 21 -12.84 -20.56 -0.02
CA ASP A 21 -13.36 -21.43 1.04
C ASP A 21 -14.89 -21.38 1.20
N GLY A 22 -15.62 -21.30 0.08
CA GLY A 22 -17.08 -21.21 0.07
C GLY A 22 -17.65 -19.84 0.46
N ALA A 23 -16.81 -18.89 0.88
CA ALA A 23 -17.18 -17.52 1.23
C ALA A 23 -16.82 -16.51 0.14
N GLU A 24 -17.55 -15.40 0.09
CA GLU A 24 -17.30 -14.27 -0.81
C GLU A 24 -16.51 -13.18 -0.10
N TRP A 25 -15.46 -12.71 -0.74
CA TRP A 25 -14.51 -11.75 -0.21
C TRP A 25 -14.34 -10.58 -1.17
N GLY A 26 -14.03 -9.41 -0.62
CA GLY A 26 -13.76 -8.18 -1.38
C GLY A 26 -12.36 -7.64 -1.11
N VAL A 27 -11.66 -7.19 -2.15
CA VAL A 27 -10.40 -6.45 -2.05
C VAL A 27 -10.51 -5.09 -2.75
N GLU A 28 -10.14 -4.03 -2.03
CA GLU A 28 -10.08 -2.67 -2.57
C GLU A 28 -8.68 -2.35 -3.10
N ILE A 29 -8.59 -1.87 -4.34
CA ILE A 29 -7.35 -1.40 -4.96
C ILE A 29 -7.49 0.08 -5.31
N ALA A 30 -6.63 0.92 -4.74
CA ALA A 30 -6.44 2.29 -5.19
C ALA A 30 -5.69 2.30 -6.53
N ALA A 31 -6.21 2.98 -7.54
CA ALA A 31 -5.57 3.13 -8.85
C ALA A 31 -6.11 4.36 -9.60
N ARG A 32 -5.44 4.76 -10.68
CA ARG A 32 -5.86 5.92 -11.50
C ARG A 32 -6.92 5.57 -12.53
N SER A 33 -7.11 4.29 -12.81
CA SER A 33 -8.02 3.78 -13.84
C SER A 33 -8.35 2.31 -13.57
N PRO A 34 -9.48 1.79 -14.07
CA PRO A 34 -9.86 0.39 -13.87
C PRO A 34 -8.86 -0.58 -14.49
N GLU A 35 -8.21 -0.22 -15.60
CA GLU A 35 -7.17 -1.02 -16.25
C GLU A 35 -5.91 -1.13 -15.37
N GLU A 36 -5.51 -0.03 -14.74
CA GLU A 36 -4.39 -0.03 -13.78
C GLU A 36 -4.74 -0.89 -12.55
N ALA A 37 -5.98 -0.79 -12.05
CA ALA A 37 -6.44 -1.63 -10.94
C ALA A 37 -6.38 -3.13 -11.28
N LYS A 38 -6.81 -3.53 -12.48
CA LYS A 38 -6.70 -4.91 -12.98
C LYS A 38 -5.25 -5.38 -13.06
N ARG A 39 -4.33 -4.55 -13.56
CA ARG A 39 -2.89 -4.87 -13.61
C ARG A 39 -2.30 -5.05 -12.20
N ARG A 40 -2.68 -4.18 -11.24
CA ARG A 40 -2.28 -4.31 -9.83
C ARG A 40 -2.83 -5.61 -9.20
N LEU A 41 -4.08 -5.97 -9.48
CA LEU A 41 -4.67 -7.24 -9.04
C LEU A 41 -3.88 -8.45 -9.56
N GLN A 42 -3.52 -8.45 -10.84
CA GLN A 42 -2.72 -9.53 -11.44
C GLN A 42 -1.32 -9.64 -10.80
N ALA A 43 -0.71 -8.51 -10.45
CA ALA A 43 0.58 -8.50 -9.75
C ALA A 43 0.48 -9.08 -8.33
N MET A 44 -0.67 -9.00 -7.67
CA MET A 44 -0.86 -9.54 -6.31
C MET A 44 -0.72 -11.05 -6.22
N THR A 45 -0.93 -11.80 -7.31
CA THR A 45 -0.65 -13.26 -7.34
C THR A 45 0.80 -13.58 -6.99
N TRP A 46 1.71 -12.63 -7.23
CA TRP A 46 3.14 -12.75 -6.95
C TRP A 46 3.55 -12.01 -5.66
N ALA A 47 2.58 -11.52 -4.88
CA ALA A 47 2.87 -10.83 -3.64
C ALA A 47 3.49 -11.79 -2.62
N ARG A 48 4.45 -11.27 -1.86
CA ARG A 48 5.08 -12.00 -0.77
C ARG A 48 4.39 -11.66 0.54
N PHE A 49 4.14 -12.66 1.37
CA PHE A 49 3.68 -12.44 2.75
C PHE A 49 4.80 -11.83 3.59
N GLU A 50 4.58 -10.60 4.07
CA GLU A 50 5.57 -9.84 4.86
C GLU A 50 5.26 -9.82 6.37
N GLY A 51 4.18 -10.48 6.80
CA GLY A 51 3.77 -10.58 8.20
C GLY A 51 2.35 -10.06 8.46
N GLU A 52 1.89 -10.24 9.70
CA GLU A 52 0.59 -9.77 10.17
C GLU A 52 0.67 -8.31 10.63
N ILE A 53 -0.30 -7.49 10.19
CA ILE A 53 -0.48 -6.15 10.71
C ILE A 53 -1.20 -6.25 12.06
N LYS A 54 -0.45 -6.17 13.17
CA LYS A 54 -1.00 -6.26 14.53
C LYS A 54 -1.65 -4.99 15.05
N ALA A 55 -1.34 -3.85 14.45
CA ALA A 55 -1.88 -2.56 14.85
C ALA A 55 -1.91 -1.60 13.66
N SER A 56 -3.07 -0.95 13.48
CA SER A 56 -3.26 0.13 12.52
C SER A 56 -3.64 1.39 13.29
N ALA A 57 -2.74 2.38 13.36
CA ALA A 57 -3.03 3.66 13.97
C ALA A 57 -3.33 4.69 12.87
N ARG A 58 -4.53 5.30 12.90
CA ARG A 58 -4.86 6.44 12.06
C ARG A 58 -4.27 7.68 12.71
N ILE A 59 -3.11 8.15 12.25
CA ILE A 59 -2.46 9.31 12.83
C ILE A 59 -2.97 10.60 12.15
N PRO A 60 -3.73 11.48 12.84
CA PRO A 60 -4.05 12.78 12.30
C PRO A 60 -2.76 13.63 12.21
N GLY A 61 -2.43 14.14 11.01
CA GLY A 61 -1.26 15.03 10.80
C GLY A 61 0.01 14.36 10.27
N ALA A 62 -0.11 13.53 9.23
CA ALA A 62 0.97 12.72 8.62
C ALA A 62 2.21 13.47 8.07
N GLY A 63 2.33 14.80 8.22
CA GLY A 63 3.48 15.57 7.74
C GLY A 63 4.77 15.38 8.56
N THR A 64 4.66 15.15 9.88
CA THR A 64 5.83 15.21 10.78
C THR A 64 6.45 13.83 11.06
N ILE A 65 5.66 12.75 11.03
CA ILE A 65 6.09 11.42 11.50
C ILE A 65 6.77 10.60 10.40
N HIS A 66 6.51 10.90 9.12
CA HIS A 66 7.20 10.23 8.01
C HIS A 66 8.73 10.39 8.12
N ARG A 67 9.20 11.55 8.60
CA ARG A 67 10.63 11.84 8.79
C ARG A 67 11.29 10.99 9.90
N ILE A 68 10.50 10.51 10.87
CA ILE A 68 10.98 9.69 11.99
C ILE A 68 11.04 8.21 11.58
N VAL A 69 10.01 7.71 10.88
CA VAL A 69 9.93 6.30 10.47
C VAL A 69 11.01 5.95 9.43
N THR A 70 11.33 6.85 8.49
CA THR A 70 12.39 6.62 7.50
C THR A 70 13.80 6.63 8.12
N ARG A 71 13.98 7.22 9.31
CA ARG A 71 15.27 7.24 10.03
C ARG A 71 15.52 5.97 10.82
N CYS A 72 14.47 5.27 11.26
CA CYS A 72 14.61 4.00 12.01
C CYS A 72 14.83 2.76 11.11
N ARG A 73 14.60 2.84 9.79
CA ARG A 73 14.86 1.70 8.88
C ARG A 73 16.35 1.34 8.72
N HIS A 74 17.27 2.19 9.21
CA HIS A 74 18.72 1.96 9.14
C HIS A 74 19.38 1.49 10.44
N LEU A 75 18.63 1.28 11.54
CA LEU A 75 19.24 0.90 12.82
C LEU A 75 19.00 -0.55 13.26
N THR A 76 18.06 -1.27 12.64
CA THR A 76 17.77 -2.68 12.99
C THR A 76 18.60 -3.71 12.21
N LYS A 77 19.51 -3.30 11.32
CA LYS A 77 20.49 -4.21 10.68
C LYS A 77 21.86 -4.26 11.39
N ARG A 78 21.94 -3.82 12.65
CA ARG A 78 23.22 -3.70 13.38
C ARG A 78 23.29 -4.21 14.82
N ILE A 79 22.27 -4.93 15.30
CA ILE A 79 22.42 -5.84 16.44
C ILE A 79 22.15 -7.26 15.91
N GLY A 80 23.23 -7.95 15.59
CA GLY A 80 23.29 -9.40 15.68
C GLY A 80 23.90 -9.74 17.02
N LEU A 81 23.09 -10.31 17.91
CA LEU A 81 23.37 -11.48 18.75
C LEU A 81 22.04 -11.90 19.40
#